data_AF-A0A1I6NY18-F1
#
_entry.id   AF-A0A1I6NY18-F1
#
_cell.length_a   1.000
_cell.length_b   1.000
_cell.length_c   1.000
_cell.angle_alpha   90.00
_cell.angle_beta   90.00
_cell.angle_gamma   90.00
#
_symmetry.space_group_name_H-M   'P 1'
#
loop_
_entity.id
_entity.type
_entity.pdbx_description
1 polymer ?
#
loop_
_entity_poly.entity_id
_entity_poly.type
_entity_poly.pdbx_seq_one_letter_code
_entity_poly.pdbx_strand_id
1 'polypeptide(L)'
;MEKDTIILTRKVQIYLDCDEKEQRSAYFKQLFEWQDMVYRGANMVMTHQYVQEQIKDLIYLRDDVKVKLADFKKDPDGIFTSSKMNTTYRILSLYFKGKLPSKIISAMNMTLNKAYSTDRTAYWKGEKSLRNYRKDMPIPFGGDQVKLSNDEKGRDFKLTLFKIPFRTYLGKDRSDKRILLQRALVGQIKICTSSIKIVKGKIFLLLALELPKKQHDLKEHIIAEASLSVEHPITVTIDKDNFQIGNKEEFLYRRMAIQAARHRIQKAAAFNKGGHGRKKKLKSLEHFSEKEKRYVDSRLHLYSRRLIDICVKTEAGTLLLVNQTNKEEVAKEDEFLLRNWSYYGLIEKIKYKANMVGINVIVE
;
A
#
# COMPACT_ATOMS: atom_id res chain seq x y z
N MET A 1 7.04 -25.20 3.08
CA MET A 1 8.19 -24.41 2.61
C MET A 1 7.73 -22.97 2.51
N GLU A 2 8.09 -22.15 3.50
CA GLU A 2 7.81 -20.71 3.42
C GLU A 2 8.55 -20.11 2.22
N LYS A 3 7.89 -19.23 1.48
CA LYS A 3 8.54 -18.60 0.34
C LYS A 3 9.57 -17.60 0.87
N ASP A 4 10.85 -17.86 0.65
CA ASP A 4 11.98 -16.96 0.92
C ASP A 4 12.02 -15.72 0.01
N THR A 5 10.87 -15.32 -0.53
CA THR A 5 10.75 -14.18 -1.43
C THR A 5 9.84 -13.11 -0.85
N ILE A 6 10.18 -11.86 -1.12
CA ILE A 6 9.45 -10.68 -0.68
C ILE A 6 9.06 -9.84 -1.88
N ILE A 7 7.81 -9.40 -1.88
CA ILE A 7 7.31 -8.49 -2.90
C ILE A 7 7.57 -7.05 -2.45
N LEU A 8 8.48 -6.38 -3.15
CA LEU A 8 8.81 -4.99 -2.97
C LEU A 8 8.12 -4.14 -4.05
N THR A 9 7.22 -3.25 -3.63
CA THR A 9 6.56 -2.32 -4.54
C THR A 9 7.29 -0.99 -4.60
N ARG A 10 7.73 -0.58 -5.79
CA ARG A 10 8.37 0.72 -6.03
C ARG A 10 7.47 1.61 -6.87
N LYS A 11 7.30 2.86 -6.40
CA LYS A 11 6.59 3.91 -7.13
C LYS A 11 7.55 4.62 -8.08
N VAL A 12 7.34 4.43 -9.38
CA VAL A 12 8.09 5.05 -10.48
C VAL A 12 7.16 5.99 -11.24
N GLN A 13 7.61 7.21 -11.53
CA GLN A 13 6.83 8.10 -12.37
C GLN A 13 7.06 7.73 -13.84
N ILE A 14 6.00 7.74 -14.64
CA ILE A 14 6.07 7.45 -16.08
C ILE A 14 5.40 8.56 -16.89
N TYR A 15 5.89 8.78 -18.11
CA TYR A 15 5.31 9.67 -19.12
C TYR A 15 4.90 8.87 -20.34
N LEU A 16 3.95 9.40 -21.11
CA LEU A 16 3.63 8.87 -22.43
C LEU A 16 4.74 9.27 -23.40
N ASP A 17 5.32 8.29 -24.08
CA ASP A 17 6.41 8.48 -25.05
C ASP A 17 5.80 8.70 -26.44
N CYS A 18 5.16 9.86 -26.61
CA CYS A 18 4.54 10.28 -27.87
C CYS A 18 4.76 11.79 -28.08
N ASP A 19 5.26 12.13 -29.27
CA ASP A 19 5.48 13.53 -29.67
C ASP A 19 4.17 14.20 -30.13
N GLU A 20 3.21 13.42 -30.65
CA GLU A 20 1.91 13.92 -31.09
C GLU A 20 0.97 14.22 -29.91
N LYS A 21 0.49 15.47 -29.85
CA LYS A 21 -0.39 15.97 -28.79
C LYS A 21 -1.77 15.30 -28.80
N GLU A 22 -2.32 15.01 -29.99
CA GLU A 22 -3.64 14.40 -30.14
C GLU A 22 -3.65 12.95 -29.67
N GLN A 23 -2.67 12.15 -30.09
CA GLN A 23 -2.48 10.78 -29.63
C GLN A 23 -2.29 10.72 -28.11
N ARG A 24 -1.46 11.63 -27.56
CA ARG A 24 -1.26 11.73 -26.12
C ARG A 24 -2.55 12.00 -25.35
N SER A 25 -3.41 12.88 -25.88
CA SER A 25 -4.73 13.16 -25.29
C SER A 25 -5.65 11.94 -25.32
N ALA A 26 -5.66 11.20 -26.45
CA ALA A 26 -6.42 9.97 -26.59
C ALA A 26 -5.98 8.89 -25.58
N TYR A 27 -4.68 8.68 -25.40
CA TYR A 27 -4.16 7.75 -24.40
C TYR A 27 -4.53 8.15 -22.97
N PHE A 28 -4.48 9.45 -22.64
CA PHE A 28 -4.93 9.91 -21.32
C PHE A 28 -6.42 9.61 -21.11
N LYS A 29 -7.27 9.92 -22.10
CA LYS A 29 -8.70 9.65 -22.03
C LYS A 29 -8.96 8.15 -21.81
N GLN A 30 -8.29 7.30 -22.57
CA GLN A 30 -8.39 5.84 -22.43
C GLN A 30 -7.98 5.36 -21.03
N LEU A 31 -6.88 5.88 -20.47
CA LEU A 31 -6.43 5.52 -19.12
C LEU A 31 -7.44 5.95 -18.04
N PHE A 32 -8.06 7.12 -18.17
CA PHE A 32 -9.10 7.58 -17.25
C PHE A 32 -10.39 6.76 -17.36
N GLU A 33 -10.78 6.38 -18.58
CA GLU A 33 -11.91 5.48 -18.81
C GLU A 33 -11.67 4.11 -18.17
N TRP A 34 -10.46 3.56 -18.33
CA TRP A 34 -10.07 2.31 -17.67
C TRP A 34 -10.09 2.44 -16.15
N GLN A 35 -9.57 3.54 -15.60
CA GLN A 35 -9.62 3.80 -14.16
C GLN A 35 -11.07 3.81 -13.65
N ASP A 36 -11.98 4.45 -14.38
CA ASP A 36 -13.39 4.52 -13.99
C ASP A 36 -14.08 3.15 -14.02
N MET A 37 -13.80 2.34 -15.04
CA MET A 37 -14.32 0.97 -15.12
C MET A 37 -13.74 0.07 -14.03
N VAL A 38 -12.46 0.21 -13.68
CA VAL A 38 -11.79 -0.62 -12.68
C VAL A 38 -12.39 -0.45 -11.29
N TYR A 39 -12.61 0.78 -10.78
CA TYR A 39 -13.19 0.91 -9.44
C TYR A 39 -14.66 0.45 -9.40
N ARG A 40 -15.43 0.70 -10.47
CA ARG A 40 -16.83 0.22 -10.55
C ARG A 40 -16.88 -1.30 -10.56
N GLY A 41 -16.04 -1.93 -11.39
CA GLY A 41 -15.90 -3.38 -11.44
C GLY A 41 -15.44 -3.96 -10.11
N ALA A 42 -14.52 -3.29 -9.43
CA ALA A 42 -14.04 -3.71 -8.12
C ALA A 42 -15.14 -3.69 -7.04
N ASN A 43 -15.93 -2.61 -6.98
CA ASN A 43 -17.05 -2.51 -6.05
C ASN A 43 -18.12 -3.56 -6.34
N MET A 44 -18.44 -3.76 -7.62
CA MET A 44 -19.38 -4.81 -8.04
C MET A 44 -18.91 -6.19 -7.58
N VAL A 45 -17.64 -6.54 -7.78
CA VAL A 45 -17.08 -7.84 -7.33
C VAL A 45 -17.16 -7.99 -5.81
N MET A 46 -16.77 -6.98 -5.02
CA MET A 46 -16.84 -7.07 -3.56
C MET A 46 -18.28 -7.29 -3.07
N THR A 47 -19.24 -6.55 -3.65
CA THR A 47 -20.67 -6.71 -3.32
C THR A 47 -21.17 -8.10 -3.71
N HIS A 48 -20.84 -8.60 -4.91
CA HIS A 48 -21.27 -9.94 -5.31
C HIS A 48 -20.63 -11.03 -4.44
N GLN A 49 -19.37 -10.91 -4.04
CA GLN A 49 -18.74 -11.88 -3.15
C GLN A 49 -19.39 -11.91 -1.77
N TYR A 50 -19.72 -10.72 -1.24
CA TYR A 50 -20.41 -10.58 0.03
C TYR A 50 -21.81 -11.19 -0.03
N VAL A 51 -22.61 -10.81 -1.02
CA VAL A 51 -23.96 -11.35 -1.22
C VAL A 51 -23.91 -12.85 -1.44
N GLN A 52 -22.97 -13.35 -2.26
CA GLN A 52 -22.81 -14.79 -2.48
C GLN A 52 -22.66 -15.52 -1.16
N GLU A 53 -21.82 -15.06 -0.22
CA GLU A 53 -21.66 -15.72 1.08
C GLU A 53 -22.89 -15.62 1.98
N GLN A 54 -23.55 -14.45 1.98
CA GLN A 54 -24.67 -14.15 2.87
C GLN A 54 -25.98 -14.80 2.41
N ILE A 55 -26.11 -15.22 1.14
CA ILE A 55 -27.34 -15.82 0.59
C ILE A 55 -27.86 -16.98 1.45
N LYS A 56 -26.98 -17.77 2.07
CA LYS A 56 -27.35 -18.89 2.96
C LYS A 56 -28.12 -18.43 4.20
N ASP A 57 -27.84 -17.23 4.68
CA ASP A 57 -28.38 -16.68 5.92
C ASP A 57 -29.59 -15.75 5.68
N LEU A 58 -29.99 -15.55 4.41
CA LEU A 58 -31.14 -14.74 4.04
C LEU A 58 -32.44 -15.51 4.31
N ILE A 59 -33.03 -15.26 5.49
CA ILE A 59 -34.26 -15.91 5.97
C ILE A 59 -35.49 -15.69 5.06
N TYR A 60 -35.47 -14.64 4.24
CA TYR A 60 -36.55 -14.29 3.31
C TYR A 60 -36.42 -14.98 1.94
N LEU A 61 -35.34 -15.73 1.70
CA LEU A 61 -35.27 -16.66 0.59
C LEU A 61 -35.86 -18.00 1.02
N ARG A 62 -36.64 -18.62 0.14
CA ARG A 62 -37.20 -19.95 0.38
C ARG A 62 -36.05 -20.98 0.54
N ASP A 63 -36.27 -22.03 1.31
CA ASP A 63 -35.20 -23.01 1.65
C ASP A 63 -34.72 -23.81 0.43
N ASP A 64 -35.56 -23.95 -0.61
CA ASP A 64 -35.20 -24.47 -1.95
C ASP A 64 -34.24 -23.54 -2.71
N VAL A 65 -34.11 -22.27 -2.32
CA VAL A 65 -33.16 -21.29 -2.86
C VAL A 65 -31.86 -21.23 -2.03
N LYS A 66 -31.86 -21.69 -0.78
CA LYS A 66 -30.69 -21.73 0.13
C LYS A 66 -29.74 -22.91 -0.15
N VAL A 67 -29.47 -23.15 -1.42
CA VAL A 67 -28.65 -24.26 -1.91
C VAL A 67 -27.15 -23.95 -1.74
N LYS A 68 -26.28 -24.98 -1.66
CA LYS A 68 -24.86 -24.77 -1.33
C LYS A 68 -24.18 -23.91 -2.40
N LEU A 69 -23.31 -22.99 -1.95
CA LEU A 69 -22.49 -22.12 -2.81
C LEU A 69 -21.29 -22.88 -3.38
N ALA A 70 -21.56 -23.93 -4.14
CA ALA A 70 -20.57 -24.78 -4.80
C ALA A 70 -20.83 -24.80 -6.31
N ASP A 71 -19.81 -25.19 -7.07
CA ASP A 71 -19.94 -25.41 -8.51
C ASP A 71 -20.80 -26.66 -8.72
N PHE A 72 -21.88 -26.57 -9.49
CA PHE A 72 -22.78 -27.69 -9.81
C PHE A 72 -22.02 -28.90 -10.37
N LYS A 73 -20.91 -28.66 -11.08
CA LYS A 73 -20.06 -29.73 -11.61
C LYS A 73 -19.24 -30.47 -10.54
N LYS A 74 -19.11 -29.90 -9.35
CA LYS A 74 -18.33 -30.46 -8.23
C LYS A 74 -19.20 -30.93 -7.06
N ASP A 75 -20.37 -30.33 -6.89
CA ASP A 75 -21.37 -30.68 -5.89
C ASP A 75 -22.75 -30.59 -6.56
N PRO A 76 -23.53 -31.70 -6.64
CA PRO A 76 -24.87 -31.69 -7.22
C PRO A 76 -25.81 -30.69 -6.54
N ASP A 77 -25.56 -30.37 -5.26
CA ASP A 77 -26.29 -29.36 -4.49
C ASP A 77 -25.68 -27.94 -4.67
N GLY A 78 -24.89 -27.69 -5.71
CA GLY A 78 -24.20 -26.43 -5.96
C GLY A 78 -24.97 -25.47 -6.88
N ILE A 79 -25.25 -24.23 -6.46
CA ILE A 79 -25.96 -23.23 -7.31
C ILE A 79 -25.08 -22.69 -8.44
N PHE A 80 -23.75 -22.70 -8.30
CA PHE A 80 -22.89 -21.99 -9.23
C PHE A 80 -22.67 -22.77 -10.53
N THR A 81 -22.76 -22.07 -11.66
CA THR A 81 -22.39 -22.60 -12.99
C THR A 81 -20.87 -22.71 -13.21
N SER A 82 -20.06 -22.28 -12.22
CA SER A 82 -18.60 -22.36 -12.21
C SER A 82 -18.04 -22.06 -10.82
N SER A 83 -16.74 -22.28 -10.59
CA SER A 83 -16.08 -21.91 -9.33
C SER A 83 -16.34 -20.45 -8.87
N LYS A 84 -16.37 -20.22 -7.56
CA LYS A 84 -16.61 -18.89 -6.94
C LYS A 84 -15.67 -17.80 -7.46
N MET A 85 -14.41 -18.12 -7.73
CA MET A 85 -13.45 -17.18 -8.33
C MET A 85 -13.77 -16.88 -9.81
N ASN A 86 -14.38 -17.82 -10.51
CA ASN A 86 -14.75 -17.67 -11.91
C ASN A 86 -16.08 -16.92 -12.07
N THR A 87 -17.01 -17.02 -11.12
CA THR A 87 -18.27 -16.25 -11.17
C THR A 87 -17.99 -14.75 -11.19
N THR A 88 -17.10 -14.25 -10.33
CA THR A 88 -16.71 -12.84 -10.31
C THR A 88 -15.98 -12.42 -11.58
N TYR A 89 -15.14 -13.29 -12.15
CA TYR A 89 -14.51 -13.04 -13.45
C TYR A 89 -15.55 -12.95 -14.58
N ARG A 90 -16.54 -13.85 -14.60
CA ARG A 90 -17.62 -13.85 -15.61
C ARG A 90 -18.47 -12.59 -15.54
N ILE A 91 -18.78 -12.11 -14.33
CA ILE A 91 -19.49 -10.84 -14.14
C ILE A 91 -18.64 -9.71 -14.74
N LEU A 92 -17.36 -9.61 -14.39
CA LEU A 92 -16.48 -8.58 -14.95
C LEU A 92 -16.37 -8.69 -16.48
N SER A 93 -16.24 -9.91 -17.00
CA SER A 93 -16.19 -10.13 -18.44
C SER A 93 -17.51 -9.75 -19.12
N LEU A 94 -18.67 -9.97 -18.49
CA LEU A 94 -19.96 -9.61 -19.08
C LEU A 94 -20.11 -8.09 -19.22
N TYR A 95 -19.76 -7.34 -18.17
CA TYR A 95 -19.91 -5.87 -18.17
C TYR A 95 -18.80 -5.12 -18.90
N PHE A 96 -17.57 -5.67 -18.96
CA PHE A 96 -16.39 -4.93 -19.43
C PHE A 96 -15.67 -5.55 -20.64
N LYS A 97 -16.16 -6.67 -21.20
CA LYS A 97 -15.58 -7.25 -22.43
C LYS A 97 -15.64 -6.24 -23.58
N GLY A 98 -14.53 -6.14 -24.32
CA GLY A 98 -14.35 -5.18 -25.41
C GLY A 98 -13.91 -3.78 -24.98
N LYS A 99 -14.16 -3.37 -23.71
CA LYS A 99 -13.80 -2.04 -23.19
C LYS A 99 -12.50 -2.05 -22.38
N LEU A 100 -12.32 -3.09 -21.55
CA LEU A 100 -11.10 -3.31 -20.78
C LEU A 100 -10.27 -4.47 -21.35
N PRO A 101 -8.93 -4.33 -21.42
CA PRO A 101 -8.04 -5.44 -21.68
C PRO A 101 -8.27 -6.61 -20.71
N SER A 102 -8.42 -7.83 -21.24
CA SER A 102 -8.69 -9.04 -20.43
C SER A 102 -7.65 -9.29 -19.34
N LYS A 103 -6.40 -8.90 -19.58
CA LYS A 103 -5.31 -8.99 -18.60
C LYS A 103 -5.56 -8.11 -17.37
N ILE A 104 -6.13 -6.91 -17.54
CA ILE A 104 -6.53 -6.03 -16.42
C ILE A 104 -7.68 -6.68 -15.64
N ILE A 105 -8.68 -7.21 -16.34
CA ILE A 105 -9.82 -7.90 -15.72
C ILE A 105 -9.35 -9.09 -14.87
N SER A 106 -8.45 -9.92 -15.40
CA SER A 106 -7.91 -11.07 -14.68
C SER A 106 -7.10 -10.67 -13.44
N ALA A 107 -6.22 -9.66 -13.56
CA ALA A 107 -5.40 -9.17 -12.46
C ALA A 107 -6.26 -8.51 -11.36
N MET A 108 -7.29 -7.77 -11.77
CA MET A 108 -8.28 -7.19 -10.87
C MET A 108 -9.02 -8.28 -10.10
N ASN A 109 -9.55 -9.30 -10.80
CA ASN A 109 -10.28 -10.39 -10.17
C ASN A 109 -9.43 -11.14 -9.13
N MET A 110 -8.17 -11.46 -9.45
CA MET A 110 -7.26 -12.12 -8.50
C MET A 110 -6.99 -11.25 -7.26
N THR A 111 -6.74 -9.95 -7.47
CA THR A 111 -6.45 -9.01 -6.38
C THR A 111 -7.65 -8.87 -5.44
N LEU A 112 -8.86 -8.80 -5.98
CA LEU A 112 -10.10 -8.65 -5.22
C LEU A 112 -10.48 -9.91 -4.45
N ASN A 113 -10.38 -11.09 -5.08
CA ASN A 113 -10.59 -12.37 -4.39
C ASN A 113 -9.63 -12.52 -3.20
N LYS A 114 -8.35 -12.19 -3.37
CA LYS A 114 -7.38 -12.21 -2.27
C LYS A 114 -7.77 -11.23 -1.16
N ALA A 115 -8.10 -10.00 -1.52
CA ALA A 115 -8.51 -8.97 -0.57
C ALA A 115 -9.74 -9.36 0.25
N TYR A 116 -10.76 -9.91 -0.40
CA TYR A 116 -11.97 -10.38 0.26
C TYR A 116 -11.69 -11.58 1.17
N SER A 117 -10.92 -12.56 0.69
CA SER A 117 -10.59 -13.75 1.50
C SER A 117 -9.82 -13.41 2.77
N THR A 118 -8.95 -12.41 2.74
CA THR A 118 -8.21 -11.95 3.95
C THR A 118 -9.13 -11.27 4.96
N ASP A 119 -10.11 -10.51 4.50
CA ASP A 119 -11.02 -9.76 5.37
C ASP A 119 -12.28 -10.54 5.77
N ARG A 120 -12.54 -11.69 5.15
CA ARG A 120 -13.79 -12.46 5.27
C ARG A 120 -14.21 -12.68 6.72
N THR A 121 -13.28 -13.11 7.58
CA THR A 121 -13.55 -13.37 9.00
C THR A 121 -13.90 -12.09 9.76
N ALA A 122 -13.22 -10.98 9.47
CA ALA A 122 -13.49 -9.68 10.08
C ALA A 122 -14.85 -9.10 9.63
N TYR A 123 -15.30 -9.39 8.41
CA TYR A 123 -16.65 -9.03 7.95
C TYR A 123 -17.72 -9.77 8.74
N TRP A 124 -17.53 -11.08 8.98
CA TRP A 124 -18.50 -11.90 9.70
C TRP A 124 -18.63 -11.51 11.17
N LYS A 125 -17.52 -11.12 11.81
CA LYS A 125 -17.51 -10.64 13.19
C LYS A 125 -18.00 -9.20 13.36
N GLY A 126 -18.25 -8.47 12.27
CA GLY A 126 -18.62 -7.06 12.31
C GLY A 126 -17.47 -6.10 12.67
N GLU A 127 -16.23 -6.59 12.76
CA GLU A 127 -15.03 -5.78 13.07
C GLU A 127 -14.66 -4.83 11.92
N LYS A 128 -15.13 -5.13 10.70
CA LYS A 128 -14.78 -4.38 9.50
C LYS A 128 -15.96 -4.25 8.54
N SER A 129 -16.13 -3.06 7.96
CA SER A 129 -17.07 -2.85 6.87
C SER A 129 -16.54 -3.38 5.54
N LEU A 130 -17.45 -3.77 4.64
CA LEU A 130 -17.09 -4.19 3.28
C LEU A 130 -16.27 -3.11 2.56
N ARG A 131 -15.15 -3.50 1.95
CA ARG A 131 -14.28 -2.55 1.23
C ARG A 131 -15.01 -1.90 0.06
N ASN A 132 -14.95 -0.57 0.02
CA ASN A 132 -15.42 0.23 -1.10
C ASN A 132 -14.25 1.01 -1.73
N TYR A 133 -14.03 0.80 -3.02
CA TYR A 133 -12.97 1.42 -3.81
C TYR A 133 -13.41 2.76 -4.37
N ARG A 134 -12.48 3.72 -4.30
CA ARG A 134 -12.66 5.08 -4.82
C ARG A 134 -12.14 5.18 -6.25
N LYS A 135 -12.47 6.30 -6.92
CA LYS A 135 -12.03 6.60 -8.29
C LYS A 135 -10.50 6.60 -8.46
N ASP A 136 -9.73 6.77 -7.40
CA ASP A 136 -8.26 6.77 -7.44
C ASP A 136 -7.63 5.36 -7.32
N MET A 137 -8.44 4.30 -7.46
CA MET A 137 -7.98 2.92 -7.49
C MET A 137 -6.91 2.73 -8.58
N PRO A 138 -5.76 2.11 -8.25
CA PRO A 138 -4.77 1.74 -9.26
C PRO A 138 -5.33 0.70 -10.23
N ILE A 139 -4.98 0.81 -11.51
CA ILE A 139 -5.32 -0.14 -12.57
C ILE A 139 -4.34 -1.32 -12.47
N PRO A 140 -4.77 -2.52 -12.05
CA PRO A 140 -3.88 -3.67 -11.89
C PRO A 140 -3.65 -4.38 -13.23
N PHE A 141 -2.46 -4.93 -13.43
CA PHE A 141 -2.12 -5.78 -14.57
C PHE A 141 -1.01 -6.78 -14.20
N GLY A 142 -0.91 -7.86 -14.98
CA GLY A 142 0.11 -8.88 -14.80
C GLY A 142 1.52 -8.36 -15.13
N GLY A 143 2.54 -8.90 -14.44
CA GLY A 143 3.93 -8.53 -14.69
C GLY A 143 4.42 -8.86 -16.10
N ASP A 144 3.78 -9.83 -16.76
CA ASP A 144 3.99 -10.22 -18.17
C ASP A 144 3.78 -9.06 -19.17
N GLN A 145 3.03 -8.04 -18.78
CA GLN A 145 2.77 -6.88 -19.63
C GLN A 145 3.93 -5.86 -19.60
N VAL A 146 4.81 -5.91 -18.60
CA VAL A 146 5.90 -4.93 -18.46
C VAL A 146 7.09 -5.35 -19.31
N LYS A 147 7.10 -4.91 -20.57
CA LYS A 147 8.28 -5.06 -21.46
C LYS A 147 9.17 -3.83 -21.33
N LEU A 148 10.27 -3.95 -20.60
CA LEU A 148 11.27 -2.89 -20.42
C LEU A 148 12.29 -2.92 -21.56
N SER A 149 12.66 -1.76 -22.08
CA SER A 149 13.80 -1.56 -22.97
C SER A 149 14.64 -0.36 -22.52
N ASN A 150 15.94 -0.39 -22.83
CA ASN A 150 16.82 0.74 -22.57
C ASN A 150 16.57 1.83 -23.61
N ASP A 151 16.58 3.09 -23.17
CA ASP A 151 16.66 4.23 -24.08
C ASP A 151 18.08 4.34 -24.65
N GLU A 152 18.24 4.84 -25.88
CA GLU A 152 19.53 4.96 -26.59
C GLU A 152 20.57 5.78 -25.80
N LYS A 153 20.10 6.65 -24.89
CA LYS A 153 20.92 7.51 -24.03
C LYS A 153 21.21 6.90 -22.64
N GLY A 154 20.74 5.68 -22.36
CA GLY A 154 20.99 4.93 -21.12
C GLY A 154 20.49 5.57 -19.81
N ARG A 155 19.76 6.69 -19.87
CA ARG A 155 19.28 7.41 -18.67
C ARG A 155 17.89 6.96 -18.20
N ASP A 156 16.99 6.69 -19.14
CA ASP A 156 15.61 6.27 -18.86
C ASP A 156 15.31 4.90 -19.48
N PHE A 157 14.24 4.26 -19.00
CA PHE A 157 13.70 3.02 -19.56
C PHE A 157 12.42 3.33 -20.34
N LYS A 158 12.30 2.72 -21.52
CA LYS A 158 11.06 2.70 -22.30
C LYS A 158 10.28 1.44 -21.93
N LEU A 159 8.95 1.55 -21.90
CA LEU A 159 8.07 0.44 -21.60
C LEU A 159 6.76 0.54 -22.38
N THR A 160 6.32 -0.55 -22.98
CA THR A 160 5.06 -0.60 -23.72
C THR A 160 4.03 -1.39 -22.91
N LEU A 161 2.95 -0.74 -22.50
CA LEU A 161 1.85 -1.36 -21.75
C LEU A 161 0.56 -1.24 -22.55
N PHE A 162 -0.09 -2.37 -22.88
CA PHE A 162 -1.34 -2.39 -23.64
C PHE A 162 -1.31 -1.60 -24.96
N LYS A 163 -0.19 -1.69 -25.69
CA LYS A 163 0.10 -0.91 -26.92
C LYS A 163 0.29 0.61 -26.70
N ILE A 164 0.32 1.07 -25.45
CA ILE A 164 0.61 2.46 -25.11
C ILE A 164 2.11 2.55 -24.76
N PRO A 165 2.89 3.40 -25.45
CA PRO A 165 4.30 3.59 -25.16
C PRO A 165 4.48 4.56 -23.98
N PHE A 166 5.35 4.18 -23.04
CA PHE A 166 5.69 4.97 -21.87
C PHE A 166 7.21 5.08 -21.71
N ARG A 167 7.63 6.15 -21.04
CA ARG A 167 9.01 6.42 -20.64
C ARG A 167 9.08 6.66 -19.14
N THR A 168 10.04 6.03 -18.45
CA THR A 168 10.23 6.27 -17.02
C THR A 168 10.85 7.63 -16.74
N TYR A 169 10.48 8.24 -15.63
CA TYR A 169 11.15 9.41 -15.07
C TYR A 169 11.74 9.09 -13.71
N LEU A 170 13.06 8.92 -13.68
CA LEU A 170 13.81 8.55 -12.48
C LEU A 170 14.35 9.78 -11.71
N GLY A 171 14.45 10.94 -12.35
CA GLY A 171 14.94 12.17 -11.74
C GLY A 171 16.39 12.03 -11.21
N LYS A 172 16.76 12.82 -10.20
CA LYS A 172 18.01 12.59 -9.42
C LYS A 172 17.78 11.37 -8.53
N ASP A 173 18.20 10.20 -8.98
CA ASP A 173 17.89 8.93 -8.31
C ASP A 173 18.60 8.85 -6.95
N ARG A 174 17.86 9.11 -5.87
CA ARG A 174 18.32 8.94 -4.47
C ARG A 174 17.92 7.59 -3.87
N SER A 175 17.16 6.81 -4.63
CA SER A 175 16.61 5.51 -4.23
C SER A 175 17.12 4.49 -5.23
N ASP A 176 17.40 3.24 -4.86
CA ASP A 176 17.99 2.23 -5.77
C ASP A 176 17.09 1.77 -6.95
N LYS A 177 16.19 2.63 -7.46
CA LYS A 177 15.19 2.32 -8.48
C LYS A 177 15.85 1.97 -9.80
N ARG A 178 16.89 2.70 -10.22
CA ARG A 178 17.62 2.40 -11.46
C ARG A 178 18.23 1.00 -11.42
N ILE A 179 18.89 0.64 -10.32
CA ILE A 179 19.49 -0.69 -10.13
C ILE A 179 18.41 -1.77 -10.17
N LEU A 180 17.29 -1.56 -9.48
CA LEU A 180 16.18 -2.52 -9.48
C LEU A 180 15.55 -2.70 -10.87
N LEU A 181 15.36 -1.62 -11.63
CA LEU A 181 14.85 -1.68 -13.00
C LEU A 181 15.82 -2.37 -13.96
N GLN A 182 17.12 -2.09 -13.82
CA GLN A 182 18.15 -2.74 -14.62
C GLN A 182 18.21 -4.25 -14.34
N ARG A 183 18.16 -4.66 -13.07
CA ARG A 183 18.09 -6.09 -12.68
C ARG A 183 16.81 -6.77 -13.19
N ALA A 184 15.68 -6.06 -13.17
CA ALA A 184 14.43 -6.56 -13.75
C ALA A 184 14.51 -6.70 -15.28
N LEU A 185 15.20 -5.79 -15.96
CA LEU A 185 15.43 -5.85 -17.42
C LEU A 185 16.32 -7.03 -17.81
N VAL A 186 17.38 -7.29 -17.04
CA VAL A 186 18.27 -8.46 -17.25
C VAL A 186 17.57 -9.79 -16.90
N GLY A 187 16.42 -9.75 -16.23
CA GLY A 187 15.66 -10.93 -15.83
C GLY A 187 16.12 -11.55 -14.50
N GLN A 188 16.98 -10.87 -13.73
CA GLN A 188 17.41 -11.33 -12.40
C GLN A 188 16.31 -11.23 -11.34
N ILE A 189 15.30 -10.37 -11.56
CA ILE A 189 14.21 -10.12 -10.62
C ILE A 189 12.89 -10.30 -11.38
N LYS A 190 12.00 -11.12 -10.82
CA LYS A 190 10.67 -11.36 -11.40
C LYS A 190 9.74 -10.17 -11.12
N ILE A 191 9.09 -9.70 -12.18
CA ILE A 191 8.04 -8.68 -12.10
C ILE A 191 6.72 -9.39 -11.77
N CYS A 192 6.10 -8.98 -10.67
CA CYS A 192 4.81 -9.47 -10.20
C CYS A 192 3.67 -8.58 -10.71
N THR A 193 2.44 -8.93 -10.32
CA THR A 193 1.25 -8.11 -10.59
C THR A 193 1.48 -6.67 -10.13
N SER A 194 1.55 -5.76 -11.11
CA SER A 194 1.87 -4.36 -10.93
C SER A 194 0.63 -3.52 -11.21
N SER A 195 0.68 -2.21 -10.93
CA SER A 195 -0.46 -1.35 -11.20
C SER A 195 -0.08 0.07 -11.63
N ILE A 196 -0.95 0.72 -12.38
CA ILE A 196 -0.82 2.13 -12.76
C ILE A 196 -1.75 2.96 -11.88
N LYS A 197 -1.22 4.00 -11.24
CA LYS A 197 -2.00 4.97 -10.46
C LYS A 197 -1.86 6.36 -11.05
N ILE A 198 -2.99 6.99 -11.37
CA ILE A 198 -3.04 8.38 -11.84
C ILE A 198 -3.33 9.29 -10.64
N VAL A 199 -2.45 10.25 -10.37
CA VAL A 199 -2.59 11.19 -9.25
C VAL A 199 -2.31 12.61 -9.72
N LYS A 200 -3.31 13.50 -9.64
CA LYS A 200 -3.19 14.93 -9.99
C LYS A 200 -2.57 15.14 -11.39
N GLY A 201 -3.00 14.33 -12.37
CA GLY A 201 -2.51 14.39 -13.77
C GLY A 201 -1.15 13.71 -14.03
N LYS A 202 -0.49 13.16 -13.00
CA LYS A 202 0.75 12.39 -13.14
C LYS A 202 0.46 10.90 -13.11
N ILE A 203 1.15 10.14 -13.94
CA ILE A 203 1.03 8.69 -14.02
C ILE A 203 2.17 8.07 -13.21
N PHE A 204 1.82 7.15 -12.31
CA PHE A 204 2.77 6.40 -11.50
C PHE A 204 2.61 4.91 -11.74
N LEU A 205 3.71 4.25 -12.09
CA LEU A 205 3.84 2.81 -12.09
C LEU A 205 4.17 2.33 -10.67
N LEU A 206 3.29 1.53 -10.09
CA LEU A 206 3.52 0.77 -8.88
C LEU A 206 4.06 -0.60 -9.29
N LEU A 207 5.37 -0.67 -9.46
CA LEU A 207 6.08 -1.86 -9.92
C LEU A 207 6.32 -2.80 -8.74
N ALA A 208 5.73 -4.00 -8.77
CA ALA A 208 5.92 -5.03 -7.77
C ALA A 208 7.03 -5.99 -8.22
N LEU A 209 8.09 -6.10 -7.42
CA LEU A 209 9.28 -6.90 -7.70
C LEU A 209 9.43 -8.00 -6.65
N GLU A 210 9.62 -9.24 -7.08
CA GLU A 210 9.91 -10.37 -6.19
C GLU A 210 11.41 -10.48 -5.95
N LEU A 211 11.85 -10.15 -4.73
CA LEU A 211 13.24 -10.20 -4.29
C LEU A 211 13.46 -11.39 -3.35
N PRO A 212 14.60 -12.09 -3.42
CA PRO A 212 14.97 -13.03 -2.38
C PRO A 212 15.17 -12.28 -1.06
N LYS A 213 14.77 -12.89 0.05
CA LYS A 213 15.12 -12.41 1.40
C LYS A 213 16.64 -12.37 1.51
N LYS A 214 17.17 -11.30 2.08
CA LYS A 214 18.59 -11.26 2.42
C LYS A 214 18.75 -12.20 3.61
N GLN A 215 19.42 -13.33 3.41
CA GLN A 215 19.77 -14.22 4.51
C GLN A 215 20.86 -13.52 5.32
N HIS A 216 20.54 -13.28 6.59
CA HIS A 216 21.47 -12.81 7.60
C HIS A 216 21.62 -13.94 8.62
N ASP A 217 22.83 -14.18 9.09
CA ASP A 217 23.10 -15.15 10.16
C ASP A 217 22.63 -14.53 11.48
N LEU A 218 21.33 -14.65 11.75
CA LEU A 218 20.70 -14.14 12.96
C LEU A 218 20.65 -15.25 14.01
N LYS A 219 20.93 -14.88 15.26
CA LYS A 219 20.88 -15.76 16.42
C LYS A 219 19.54 -15.59 17.13
N GLU A 220 18.71 -16.62 17.11
CA GLU A 220 17.37 -16.59 17.74
C GLU A 220 17.42 -16.30 19.25
N HIS A 221 18.50 -16.69 19.93
CA HIS A 221 18.69 -16.47 21.37
C HIS A 221 19.03 -15.04 21.76
N ILE A 222 19.47 -14.20 20.81
CA ILE A 222 19.74 -12.78 21.07
C ILE A 222 18.42 -12.02 20.89
N ILE A 223 17.91 -11.49 22.00
CA ILE A 223 16.64 -10.77 22.05
C ILE A 223 16.93 -9.28 22.14
N ALA A 224 16.40 -8.52 21.17
CA ALA A 224 16.40 -7.07 21.22
C ALA A 224 15.08 -6.58 21.83
N GLU A 225 15.14 -5.99 23.01
CA GLU A 225 13.97 -5.41 23.69
C GLU A 225 13.86 -3.94 23.31
N ALA A 226 12.82 -3.60 22.54
CA ALA A 226 12.56 -2.23 22.11
C ALA A 226 11.36 -1.67 22.86
N SER A 227 11.61 -0.60 23.62
CA SER A 227 10.59 0.17 24.31
C SER A 227 10.41 1.53 23.63
N LEU A 228 9.16 1.99 23.52
CA LEU A 228 8.85 3.27 22.90
C LEU A 228 8.66 4.34 23.99
N SER A 229 9.37 5.47 23.94
CA SER A 229 9.38 6.49 25.01
C SER A 229 9.31 7.92 24.46
N VAL A 230 8.96 8.89 25.34
CA VAL A 230 8.64 10.29 24.97
C VAL A 230 9.89 11.08 24.65
N GLU A 231 10.91 10.84 25.46
CA GLU A 231 12.19 11.50 25.33
C GLU A 231 13.00 10.92 24.17
N HIS A 232 12.99 9.59 24.06
CA HIS A 232 13.60 8.83 22.98
C HIS A 232 12.54 7.95 22.31
N PRO A 233 12.14 8.24 21.05
CA PRO A 233 11.07 7.52 20.36
C PRO A 233 11.18 6.00 20.39
N ILE A 234 12.41 5.47 20.33
CA ILE A 234 12.70 4.05 20.53
C ILE A 234 13.97 3.95 21.38
N THR A 235 13.92 3.15 22.44
CA THR A 235 15.07 2.71 23.22
C THR A 235 15.16 1.20 23.10
N VAL A 236 16.35 0.70 22.79
CA VAL A 236 16.60 -0.72 22.52
C VAL A 236 17.65 -1.23 23.48
N THR A 237 17.33 -2.27 24.22
CA THR A 237 18.29 -3.00 25.05
C THR A 237 18.55 -4.35 24.42
N ILE A 238 19.83 -4.65 24.18
CA ILE A 238 20.29 -5.94 23.65
C ILE A 238 21.39 -6.40 24.60
N ASP A 239 21.13 -7.48 25.34
CA ASP A 239 21.98 -7.97 26.43
C ASP A 239 22.34 -6.88 27.45
N LYS A 240 23.50 -6.23 27.31
CA LYS A 240 23.98 -5.14 28.18
C LYS A 240 24.04 -3.78 27.49
N ASP A 241 23.90 -3.75 26.17
CA ASP A 241 24.02 -2.52 25.39
C ASP A 241 22.66 -1.83 25.26
N ASN A 242 22.65 -0.51 25.44
CA ASN A 242 21.47 0.31 25.30
C ASN A 242 21.65 1.31 24.14
N PHE A 243 20.74 1.25 23.18
CA PHE A 243 20.72 2.12 22.02
C PHE A 243 19.46 2.99 22.01
N GLN A 244 19.66 4.31 21.91
CA GLN A 244 18.57 5.27 21.80
C GLN A 244 18.43 5.76 20.35
N ILE A 245 17.21 5.76 19.82
CA ILE A 245 16.92 6.16 18.45
C ILE A 245 16.02 7.38 18.44
N GLY A 246 16.61 8.50 18.04
CA GLY A 246 15.94 9.79 17.98
C GLY A 246 15.89 10.48 19.34
N ASN A 247 15.39 11.72 19.34
CA ASN A 247 15.24 12.53 20.52
C ASN A 247 13.94 13.35 20.47
N LYS A 248 13.56 13.90 21.62
CA LYS A 248 12.38 14.76 21.80
C LYS A 248 12.39 15.98 20.88
N GLU A 249 13.56 16.58 20.69
CA GLU A 249 13.71 17.79 19.88
C GLU A 249 13.41 17.54 18.40
N GLU A 250 13.99 16.49 17.82
CA GLU A 250 13.77 16.15 16.42
C GLU A 250 12.36 15.64 16.18
N PHE A 251 11.77 14.86 17.08
CA PHE A 251 10.45 14.28 16.81
C PHE A 251 9.32 15.19 17.27
N LEU A 252 9.24 15.48 18.57
CA LEU A 252 8.11 16.16 19.19
C LEU A 252 8.15 17.68 18.94
N TYR A 253 9.26 18.35 19.26
CA TYR A 253 9.31 19.81 19.17
C TYR A 253 9.22 20.32 17.73
N ARG A 254 9.88 19.66 16.77
CA ARG A 254 9.69 19.98 15.35
C ARG A 254 8.26 19.77 14.88
N ARG A 255 7.57 18.72 15.35
CA ARG A 255 6.14 18.51 15.04
C ARG A 255 5.28 19.62 15.65
N MET A 256 5.50 19.98 16.92
CA MET A 256 4.81 21.08 17.59
C MET A 256 5.02 22.42 16.87
N ALA A 257 6.23 22.71 16.40
CA ALA A 257 6.51 23.91 15.62
C ALA A 257 5.69 23.98 14.32
N ILE A 258 5.54 22.86 13.61
CA ILE A 258 4.70 22.75 12.41
C ILE A 258 3.22 22.97 12.76
N GLN A 259 2.74 22.38 13.86
CA GLN A 259 1.36 22.55 14.34
C GLN A 259 1.07 23.99 14.77
N ALA A 260 2.00 24.63 15.49
CA ALA A 260 1.89 26.03 15.90
C ALA A 260 1.87 26.96 14.68
N ALA A 261 2.68 26.68 13.65
CA ALA A 261 2.64 27.41 12.39
C ALA A 261 1.29 27.22 11.66
N ARG A 262 0.76 25.99 11.63
CA ARG A 262 -0.57 25.70 11.07
C ARG A 262 -1.66 26.47 11.81
N HIS A 263 -1.63 26.51 13.14
CA HIS A 263 -2.60 27.24 13.95
C HIS A 263 -2.56 28.75 13.71
N ARG A 264 -1.35 29.33 13.61
CA ARG A 264 -1.18 30.74 13.21
C ARG A 264 -1.79 31.03 11.85
N ILE A 265 -1.56 30.15 10.86
CA ILE A 265 -2.15 30.27 9.52
C ILE A 265 -3.68 30.12 9.54
N GLN A 266 -4.21 29.26 10.40
CA GLN A 266 -5.66 29.10 10.56
C GLN A 266 -6.31 30.39 11.03
N LYS A 267 -5.74 31.06 12.04
CA LYS A 267 -6.19 32.38 12.50
C LYS A 267 -6.05 33.43 11.39
N ALA A 268 -4.88 33.47 10.74
CA ALA A 268 -4.62 34.40 9.63
C ALA A 268 -5.55 34.19 8.43
N ALA A 269 -6.06 32.97 8.22
CA ALA A 269 -6.95 32.66 7.11
C ALA A 269 -8.27 33.45 7.15
N ALA A 270 -8.71 33.93 8.32
CA ALA A 270 -9.86 34.82 8.45
C ALA A 270 -9.67 36.13 7.69
N PHE A 271 -8.44 36.68 7.70
CA PHE A 271 -8.08 37.97 7.10
C PHE A 271 -7.65 37.87 5.62
N ASN A 272 -7.63 36.68 5.03
CA ASN A 272 -7.31 36.50 3.61
C ASN A 272 -8.43 37.03 2.71
N LYS A 273 -8.05 37.71 1.61
CA LYS A 273 -8.98 38.16 0.56
C LYS A 273 -9.86 37.00 0.07
N GLY A 274 -11.17 37.23 0.04
CA GLY A 274 -12.19 36.28 -0.40
C GLY A 274 -12.32 36.17 -1.92
N GLY A 275 -13.41 35.57 -2.39
CA GLY A 275 -13.81 35.58 -3.81
C GLY A 275 -13.31 34.41 -4.69
N HIS A 276 -12.29 33.66 -4.27
CA HIS A 276 -11.75 32.52 -5.05
C HIS A 276 -12.06 31.14 -4.46
N GLY A 277 -13.07 31.06 -3.59
CA GLY A 277 -13.56 29.81 -2.99
C GLY A 277 -12.73 29.25 -1.84
N ARG A 278 -13.33 28.29 -1.11
CA ARG A 278 -12.76 27.65 0.08
C ARG A 278 -11.41 26.98 -0.18
N LYS A 279 -11.26 26.31 -1.32
CA LYS A 279 -10.03 25.58 -1.68
C LYS A 279 -8.82 26.51 -1.80
N LYS A 280 -8.99 27.70 -2.38
CA LYS A 280 -7.93 28.71 -2.47
C LYS A 280 -7.61 29.27 -1.08
N LYS A 281 -8.63 29.58 -0.28
CA LYS A 281 -8.50 30.12 1.09
C LYS A 281 -7.77 29.14 2.03
N LEU A 282 -8.05 27.84 1.92
CA LEU A 282 -7.47 26.79 2.78
C LEU A 282 -6.18 26.15 2.24
N LYS A 283 -5.71 26.54 1.05
CA LYS A 283 -4.52 25.94 0.42
C LYS A 283 -3.29 25.92 1.33
N SER A 284 -3.03 27.01 2.05
CA SER A 284 -1.89 27.10 2.99
C SER A 284 -2.08 26.18 4.19
N LEU A 285 -3.30 26.05 4.71
CA LEU A 285 -3.61 25.14 5.81
C LEU A 285 -3.40 23.67 5.40
N GLU A 286 -3.87 23.29 4.22
CA GLU A 286 -3.65 21.95 3.64
C GLU A 286 -2.16 21.67 3.44
N HIS A 287 -1.38 22.66 2.98
CA HIS A 287 0.06 22.52 2.81
C HIS A 287 0.77 22.16 4.13
N PHE A 288 0.46 22.86 5.23
CA PHE A 288 1.05 22.56 6.53
C PHE A 288 0.57 21.21 7.10
N SER A 289 -0.69 20.83 6.85
CA SER A 289 -1.18 19.49 7.21
C SER A 289 -0.42 18.39 6.45
N GLU A 290 -0.19 18.56 5.15
CA GLU A 290 0.64 17.63 4.38
C GLU A 290 2.10 17.64 4.85
N LYS A 291 2.65 18.81 5.22
CA LYS A 291 4.02 18.94 5.75
C LYS A 291 4.21 18.17 7.05
N GLU A 292 3.27 18.30 8.00
CA GLU A 292 3.29 17.52 9.25
C GLU A 292 3.29 16.02 8.97
N LYS A 293 2.35 15.54 8.13
CA LYS A 293 2.24 14.12 7.78
C LYS A 293 3.53 13.58 7.15
N ARG A 294 4.10 14.31 6.18
CA ARG A 294 5.37 13.91 5.52
C ARG A 294 6.54 13.91 6.50
N TYR A 295 6.58 14.87 7.42
CA TYR A 295 7.64 14.96 8.42
C TYR A 295 7.63 13.73 9.34
N VAL A 296 6.46 13.43 9.92
CA VAL A 296 6.27 12.26 10.80
C VAL A 296 6.60 10.97 10.05
N ASP A 297 6.01 10.75 8.88
CA ASP A 297 6.24 9.54 8.08
C ASP A 297 7.72 9.31 7.75
N SER A 298 8.44 10.38 7.38
CA SER A 298 9.89 10.33 7.13
C SER A 298 10.68 9.93 8.38
N ARG A 299 10.31 10.42 9.56
CA ARG A 299 11.00 10.08 10.83
C ARG A 299 10.70 8.66 11.25
N LEU A 300 9.46 8.21 11.15
CA LEU A 300 9.09 6.82 11.43
C LEU A 300 9.84 5.85 10.51
N HIS A 301 9.99 6.19 9.22
CA HIS A 301 10.81 5.41 8.29
C HIS A 301 12.30 5.40 8.65
N LEU A 302 12.85 6.50 9.16
CA LEU A 302 14.24 6.55 9.61
C LEU A 302 14.46 5.70 10.86
N TYR A 303 13.62 5.88 11.88
CA TYR A 303 13.76 5.21 13.17
C TYR A 303 13.57 3.70 13.05
N SER A 304 12.52 3.26 12.36
CA SER A 304 12.32 1.82 12.08
C SER A 304 13.43 1.22 11.23
N ARG A 305 14.16 1.99 10.40
CA ARG A 305 15.32 1.47 9.66
C ARG A 305 16.50 1.31 10.60
N ARG A 306 16.80 2.34 11.38
CA ARG A 306 17.90 2.31 12.36
C ARG A 306 17.75 1.18 13.37
N LEU A 307 16.52 0.93 13.84
CA LEU A 307 16.23 -0.18 14.75
C LEU A 307 16.65 -1.53 14.14
N ILE A 308 16.19 -1.81 12.92
CA ILE A 308 16.52 -3.06 12.23
C ILE A 308 18.00 -3.13 11.89
N ASP A 309 18.61 -2.02 11.47
CA ASP A 309 20.06 -1.97 11.19
C ASP A 309 20.89 -2.27 12.47
N ILE A 310 20.43 -1.85 13.66
CA ILE A 310 21.06 -2.19 14.94
C ILE A 310 20.90 -3.69 15.22
N CYS A 311 19.67 -4.23 15.09
CA CYS A 311 19.41 -5.65 15.33
C CYS A 311 20.24 -6.56 14.40
N VAL A 312 20.43 -6.17 13.14
CA VAL A 312 21.28 -6.91 12.19
C VAL A 312 22.74 -6.86 12.61
N LYS A 313 23.23 -5.70 13.09
CA LYS A 313 24.62 -5.56 13.54
C LYS A 313 24.93 -6.38 14.79
N THR A 314 23.96 -6.53 15.67
CA THR A 314 24.06 -7.35 16.88
C THR A 314 23.61 -8.78 16.68
N GLU A 315 23.31 -9.19 15.44
CA GLU A 315 22.85 -10.54 15.07
C GLU A 315 21.59 -11.00 15.84
N ALA A 316 20.74 -10.06 16.27
CA ALA A 316 19.52 -10.37 17.03
C ALA A 316 18.44 -10.99 16.14
N GLY A 317 18.05 -12.24 16.43
CA GLY A 317 16.99 -12.96 15.71
C GLY A 317 15.58 -12.59 16.14
N THR A 318 15.41 -12.12 17.38
CA THR A 318 14.11 -11.79 17.96
C THR A 318 14.04 -10.35 18.42
N LEU A 319 13.02 -9.61 17.99
CA LEU A 319 12.72 -8.25 18.43
C LEU A 319 11.43 -8.27 19.28
N LEU A 320 11.58 -7.99 20.57
CA LEU A 320 10.48 -7.85 21.51
C LEU A 320 10.09 -6.38 21.61
N LEU A 321 8.88 -6.02 21.18
CA LEU A 321 8.34 -4.68 21.38
C LEU A 321 7.58 -4.64 22.72
N VAL A 322 8.20 -4.07 23.75
CA VAL A 322 7.73 -4.12 25.15
C VAL A 322 6.81 -2.95 25.50
N ASN A 323 5.81 -3.22 26.34
CA ASN A 323 4.94 -2.24 26.99
C ASN A 323 4.06 -1.43 26.02
N GLN A 324 3.49 -2.05 24.99
CA GLN A 324 2.62 -1.31 24.05
C GLN A 324 1.23 -1.07 24.62
N THR A 325 0.61 -2.09 25.20
CA THR A 325 -0.74 -2.00 25.78
C THR A 325 -0.82 -0.97 26.91
N ASN A 326 0.08 -1.06 27.90
CA ASN A 326 0.13 -0.11 29.02
C ASN A 326 0.39 1.33 28.55
N LYS A 327 1.24 1.54 27.53
CA LYS A 327 1.53 2.88 27.02
C LYS A 327 0.42 3.43 26.14
N GLU A 328 -0.34 2.57 25.47
CA GLU A 328 -1.54 2.97 24.74
C GLU A 328 -2.65 3.42 25.71
N GLU A 329 -2.77 2.78 26.87
CA GLU A 329 -3.71 3.20 27.92
C GLU A 329 -3.31 4.54 28.53
N VAL A 330 -2.05 4.71 28.94
CA VAL A 330 -1.54 5.99 29.44
C VAL A 330 -1.64 7.10 28.37
N ALA A 331 -1.41 6.78 27.10
CA ALA A 331 -1.57 7.74 26.02
C ALA A 331 -3.03 8.09 25.73
N LYS A 332 -4.01 7.23 26.06
CA LYS A 332 -5.44 7.59 25.96
C LYS A 332 -5.85 8.61 27.02
N GLU A 333 -5.21 8.58 28.18
CA GLU A 333 -5.44 9.54 29.26
C GLU A 333 -4.81 10.91 28.94
N ASP A 334 -3.68 10.95 28.24
CA ASP A 334 -3.04 12.19 27.79
C ASP A 334 -3.34 12.50 26.30
N GLU A 335 -4.31 13.40 26.07
CA GLU A 335 -4.71 13.86 24.73
C GLU A 335 -3.52 14.42 23.91
N PHE A 336 -2.53 15.02 24.57
CA PHE A 336 -1.33 15.54 23.92
C PHE A 336 -0.46 14.41 23.37
N LEU A 337 -0.27 13.34 24.14
CA LEU A 337 0.46 12.15 23.71
C LEU A 337 -0.30 11.38 22.64
N LEU A 338 -1.60 11.14 22.80
CA LEU A 338 -2.44 10.46 21.80
C LEU A 338 -2.31 11.11 20.41
N ARG A 339 -2.39 12.44 20.37
CA ARG A 339 -2.37 13.22 19.13
C ARG A 339 -1.00 13.24 18.47
N ASN A 340 0.06 13.30 19.28
CA ASN A 340 1.42 13.54 18.80
C ASN A 340 2.26 12.27 18.67
N TRP A 341 1.77 11.15 19.20
CA TRP A 341 2.36 9.86 18.93
C TRP A 341 1.76 9.17 17.72
N SER A 342 2.58 8.38 17.05
CA SER A 342 2.16 7.59 15.89
C SER A 342 2.67 6.16 16.04
N TYR A 343 2.38 5.54 17.20
CA TYR A 343 2.83 4.20 17.59
C TYR A 343 2.46 3.16 16.54
N TYR A 344 1.18 3.12 16.17
CA TYR A 344 0.66 2.18 15.18
C TYR A 344 1.45 2.23 13.85
N GLY A 345 1.66 3.43 13.30
CA GLY A 345 2.41 3.60 12.05
C GLY A 345 3.91 3.27 12.17
N LEU A 346 4.48 3.33 13.37
CA LEU A 346 5.85 2.90 13.63
C LEU A 346 5.96 1.37 13.67
N ILE A 347 5.05 0.73 14.42
CA ILE A 347 4.98 -0.73 14.59
C ILE A 347 4.82 -1.42 13.23
N GLU A 348 3.91 -0.93 12.38
CA GLU A 348 3.73 -1.47 11.03
C GLU A 348 5.03 -1.40 10.21
N LYS A 349 5.77 -0.29 10.27
CA LYS A 349 7.03 -0.13 9.55
C LYS A 349 8.14 -1.02 10.12
N ILE A 350 8.15 -1.25 11.43
CA ILE A 350 9.09 -2.17 12.10
C ILE A 350 8.79 -3.60 11.62
N LYS A 351 7.54 -4.08 11.77
CA LYS A 351 7.11 -5.42 11.33
C LYS A 351 7.45 -5.67 9.86
N TYR A 352 7.17 -4.69 9.00
CA TYR A 352 7.48 -4.79 7.56
C TYR A 352 8.98 -4.96 7.29
N LYS A 353 9.85 -4.19 7.96
CA LYS A 353 11.30 -4.24 7.74
C LYS A 353 11.99 -5.40 8.46
N ALA A 354 11.48 -5.83 9.60
CA ALA A 354 11.96 -7.02 10.29
C ALA A 354 11.73 -8.26 9.43
N ASN A 355 10.53 -8.41 8.86
CA ASN A 355 10.22 -9.49 7.92
C ASN A 355 11.11 -9.45 6.66
N MET A 356 11.60 -8.27 6.25
CA MET A 356 12.56 -8.14 5.14
C MET A 356 13.91 -8.80 5.38
N VAL A 357 14.30 -8.90 6.64
CA VAL A 357 15.61 -9.34 7.09
C VAL A 357 15.54 -10.72 7.75
N GLY A 358 14.34 -11.17 8.14
CA GLY A 358 14.12 -12.46 8.80
C GLY A 358 14.07 -12.36 10.33
N ILE A 359 13.93 -11.15 10.89
CA ILE A 359 13.80 -10.96 12.35
C ILE A 359 12.36 -11.24 12.77
N ASN A 360 12.18 -12.08 13.79
CA ASN A 360 10.87 -12.35 14.38
C ASN A 360 10.45 -11.19 15.30
N VAL A 361 9.23 -10.67 15.15
CA VAL A 361 8.74 -9.54 15.95
C VAL A 361 7.60 -9.99 16.84
N ILE A 362 7.81 -9.91 18.14
CA ILE A 362 6.81 -10.17 19.17
C ILE A 362 6.35 -8.82 19.72
N VAL A 363 5.04 -8.66 19.89
CA VAL A 363 4.44 -7.44 20.43
C VAL A 363 3.73 -7.77 21.72
N GLU A 364 4.17 -7.15 22.82
CA GLU A 364 3.60 -7.29 24.17
C GLU A 364 2.94 -5.99 24.64
#